data_AF-A0A6G6Y2A3-F1
#
_entry.id   AF-A0A6G6Y2A3-F1
#
_cell.length_a   1.000
_cell.length_b   1.000
_cell.length_c   1.000
_cell.angle_alpha   90.00
_cell.angle_beta   90.00
_cell.angle_gamma   90.00
#
_symmetry.space_group_name_H-M   'P 1'
#
loop_
_entity.id
_entity.type
_entity.pdbx_description
1 polymer ?
#
loop_
_entity_poly.entity_id
_entity_poly.type
_entity_poly.pdbx_seq_one_letter_code
_entity_poly.pdbx_strand_id
1 'polypeptide(L)' 'MRAADQEYYRRRERQERETAERTRDESVRRLHLEMADRYVSLAEQASPPAIPIAARP' A
#
# COMPACT_ATOMS: atom_id res chain seq x y z
N MET A 1 -5.14 -8.11 11.68
CA MET A 1 -4.15 -7.07 11.36
C MET A 1 -4.59 -5.78 12.02
N ARG A 2 -3.67 -5.02 12.62
CA ARG A 2 -4.01 -3.78 13.35
C ARG A 2 -4.01 -2.61 12.38
N ALA A 3 -4.80 -1.57 12.65
CA ALA A 3 -4.83 -0.34 11.87
C ALA A 3 -3.42 0.29 11.64
N ALA A 4 -2.48 0.03 12.57
CA ALA A 4 -1.08 0.42 12.43
C ALA A 4 -0.38 -0.21 11.20
N ASP A 5 -0.77 -1.42 10.80
CA ASP A 5 -0.21 -2.11 9.63
C ASP A 5 -0.65 -1.41 8.34
N GLN A 6 -1.92 -0.99 8.27
CA GLN A 6 -2.47 -0.28 7.11
C GLN A 6 -1.76 1.07 6.88
N GLU A 7 -1.62 1.88 7.93
CA GLU A 7 -0.95 3.18 7.83
C GLU A 7 0.54 3.02 7.48
N TYR A 8 1.21 2.03 8.05
CA TYR A 8 2.58 1.68 7.70
C TYR A 8 2.72 1.37 6.20
N TYR A 9 1.86 0.50 5.66
CA TYR A 9 1.90 0.14 4.24
C TYR A 9 1.59 1.33 3.33
N ARG A 10 0.62 2.19 3.68
CA ARG A 10 0.33 3.43 2.94
C ARG A 10 1.51 4.41 2.95
N ARG A 11 2.21 4.53 4.08
CA ARG A 11 3.40 5.39 4.16
C ARG A 11 4.53 4.85 3.28
N ARG A 12 4.75 3.54 3.30
CA ARG A 12 5.78 2.87 2.49
C ARG A 12 5.48 2.98 1.00
N GLU A 13 4.22 2.80 0.58
CA GLU A 13 3.79 3.01 -0.81
C GLU A 13 4.18 4.40 -1.34
N ARG A 14 3.89 5.47 -0.57
CA ARG A 14 4.25 6.84 -0.96
C ARG A 14 5.77 7.02 -1.08
N GLN A 15 6.54 6.48 -0.14
CA GLN A 15 8.01 6.57 -0.17
C GLN A 15 8.61 5.86 -1.39
N GLU A 16 8.11 4.67 -1.73
CA GLU A 16 8.57 3.96 -2.92
C GLU A 16 8.24 4.73 -4.20
N ARG A 17 7.06 5.36 -4.29
CA ARG A 17 6.71 6.22 -5.44
C ARG A 17 7.60 7.45 -5.55
N GLU A 18 7.80 8.18 -4.44
CA GLU A 18 8.71 9.33 -4.42
C GLU A 18 10.15 8.94 -4.80
N THR A 19 10.59 7.75 -4.38
CA THR A 19 11.92 7.23 -4.74
C THR A 19 11.97 6.88 -6.22
N ALA A 20 10.94 6.23 -6.76
CA ALA A 20 10.83 5.93 -8.18
C ALA A 20 10.90 7.19 -9.06
N GLU A 21 10.28 8.29 -8.64
CA GLU A 21 10.34 9.57 -9.35
C GLU A 21 11.75 10.19 -9.39
N ARG A 22 12.55 9.96 -8.34
CA ARG A 22 13.92 10.49 -8.24
C ARG A 22 14.97 9.58 -8.87
N THR A 23 14.64 8.31 -9.12
CA THR A 23 15.54 7.32 -9.68
C THR A 23 15.66 7.46 -11.20
N ARG A 24 16.90 7.60 -11.69
CA ARG A 24 17.21 7.69 -13.13
C ARG A 24 17.34 6.33 -13.82
N ASP A 25 17.72 5.30 -13.08
CA ASP A 25 17.83 3.94 -13.60
C ASP A 25 16.42 3.33 -13.78
N GLU A 26 16.08 2.96 -15.00
CA GLU A 26 14.74 2.47 -15.31
C GLU A 26 14.40 1.13 -14.64
N SER A 27 15.40 0.28 -14.42
CA SER A 27 15.21 -1.02 -13.76
C SER A 27 14.96 -0.82 -12.27
N VAL A 28 15.74 0.04 -11.63
CA VAL A 28 15.55 0.41 -10.21
C VAL A 28 14.22 1.16 -10.03
N ARG A 29 13.85 2.05 -10.97
CA ARG A 29 12.54 2.72 -10.97
C ARG A 29 11.40 1.71 -11.02
N ARG A 30 11.47 0.72 -11.93
CA ARG A 30 10.45 -0.34 -12.03
C ARG A 30 10.33 -1.13 -10.73
N LEU A 31 11.46 -1.48 -10.11
CA LEU A 31 11.45 -2.19 -8.83
C LEU A 31 10.72 -1.41 -7.72
N HIS A 32 10.99 -0.11 -7.60
CA HIS A 32 10.29 0.75 -6.63
C HIS A 32 8.78 0.82 -6.92
N LEU A 33 8.38 0.90 -8.19
CA LEU A 33 6.96 0.89 -8.55
C LEU A 33 6.29 -0.46 -8.22
N GLU A 34 6.96 -1.59 -8.46
CA GLU A 34 6.46 -2.91 -8.07
C GLU A 34 6.34 -3.04 -6.54
N MET A 35 7.29 -2.48 -5.79
CA MET A 35 7.21 -2.45 -4.33
C MET A 35 6.07 -1.56 -3.83
N ALA A 36 5.84 -0.41 -4.46
CA ALA A 36 4.70 0.46 -4.16
C ALA A 36 3.37 -0.28 -4.35
N ASP A 37 3.22 -1.03 -5.45
CA ASP A 37 2.02 -1.82 -5.75
C ASP A 37 1.78 -2.91 -4.69
N ARG A 38 2.83 -3.65 -4.30
CA ARG A 38 2.75 -4.63 -3.21
C ARG A 38 2.30 -4.01 -1.90
N TYR A 39 2.78 -2.81 -1.58
CA TYR A 39 2.32 -2.09 -0.38
C TYR A 39 0.86 -1.65 -0.45
N VAL A 40 0.32 -1.33 -1.64
CA VAL A 40 -1.12 -1.12 -1.81
C VAL A 40 -1.89 -2.39 -1.43
N SER A 41 -1.53 -3.53 -2.01
CA SER A 41 -2.22 -4.79 -1.73
C SER A 41 -2.14 -5.18 -0.24
N LEU A 42 -1.00 -4.93 0.41
CA LEU A 42 -0.84 -5.18 1.84
C LEU A 42 -1.68 -4.22 2.69
N ALA A 43 -1.81 -2.95 2.29
CA ALA A 43 -2.69 -1.99 2.97
C ALA A 43 -4.17 -2.39 2.84
N GLU A 44 -4.59 -2.90 1.69
CA GLU A 44 -5.95 -3.38 1.47
C GLU A 44 -6.25 -4.62 2.31
N GLN A 45 -5.31 -5.57 2.38
CA GLN A 45 -5.44 -6.77 3.23
C GLN A 45 -5.41 -6.45 4.74
N ALA A 46 -4.64 -5.43 5.13
CA ALA A 46 -4.56 -4.97 6.52
C ALA A 46 -5.79 -4.15 6.96
N SER A 47 -6.59 -3.69 6.01
CA SER A 47 -7.84 -3.01 6.31
C SER A 47 -8.82 -4.01 6.94
N PRO A 48 -9.47 -3.68 8.06
CA PRO A 48 -10.52 -4.55 8.57
C PRO A 48 -11.58 -4.75 7.48
N PRO A 49 -12.18 -5.95 7.35
CA PRO A 49 -13.28 -6.14 6.42
C PRO A 49 -14.35 -5.11 6.79
N ALA A 50 -14.71 -4.26 5.84
CA ALA A 50 -15.85 -3.38 5.99
C ALA A 50 -17.08 -4.29 6.14
N ILE A 51 -17.48 -4.57 7.38
CA ILE A 51 -18.70 -5.32 7.65
C ILE A 51 -19.83 -4.46 7.06
N PRO A 52 -20.53 -4.89 5.98
CA PRO A 52 -21.69 -4.16 5.54
C PRO A 52 -22.70 -4.25 6.68
N ILE A 53 -23.06 -3.10 7.26
CA ILE A 53 -24.08 -2.97 8.29
C ILE A 53 -25.45 -3.14 7.61
N ALA A 54 -25.71 -4.31 7.03
CA ALA A 54 -26.94 -4.63 6.33
C ALA A 54 -27.47 -5.95 6.88
N ALA A 55 -28.14 -5.87 8.03
CA ALA A 55 -29.24 -6.71 8.46
C ALA A 55 -29.50 -6.43 9.94
N ARG A 56 -30.32 -5.42 10.24
CA ARG A 56 -31.14 -5.46 11.45
C ARG A 56 -32.55 -5.87 10.98
N PRO A 57 -33.12 -6.97 11.49
CA PRO A 57 -34.50 -7.34 11.22
C PRO A 57 -35.48 -6.31 11.80
#